data_AF-A0A9P5V5P8-F1
#
_entry.id   AF-A0A9P5V5P8-F1
#
_cell.length_a   1.000
_cell.length_b   1.000
_cell.length_c   1.000
_cell.angle_alpha   90.00
_cell.angle_beta   90.00
_cell.angle_gamma   90.00
#
_symmetry.space_group_name_H-M   'P 1'
#
loop_
_entity.id
_entity.type
_entity.pdbx_description
1 polymer ?
#
loop_
_entity_poly.entity_id
_entity_poly.type
_entity_poly.pdbx_seq_one_letter_code
_entity_poly.pdbx_strand_id
1 'polypeptide(L)'
;MAMSGPGFGTTAMLVHPGGAILQTAAQQMQQQEWIPTLLTKRMMTWHYLMSCFRGGMVFYNTTLVTEDDMRAAWTDEKMHRRTLQFFFLGTSLATILEIPNATDCLKALNNLLQEYETFGTAEGRSKSIFFKGPTTRKTTADGLITSDEHGEYSYLEVRNIPFVLDYTITASTLCDMVLQVYEKLRSHLVDDRIWSIATMEAFQRIDGRLKKIVHTVYKEFEVIAREIMFQELHYLIDPMASITSFTSRYEHDWEI
;
A
#
# COMPACT_ATOMS: atom_id res chain seq x y z
N MET A 1 -34.22 27.26 38.18
CA MET A 1 -33.25 26.17 37.99
C MET A 1 -33.97 24.84 38.12
N ALA A 2 -34.25 24.20 36.98
CA ALA A 2 -34.47 22.76 36.86
C ALA A 2 -34.35 22.44 35.36
N MET A 3 -33.26 21.78 34.98
CA MET A 3 -32.98 21.36 33.61
C MET A 3 -33.59 19.97 33.40
N SER A 4 -34.49 19.85 32.43
CA SER A 4 -35.01 18.57 31.95
C SER A 4 -34.24 18.21 30.67
N GLY A 5 -33.46 17.13 30.71
CA GLY A 5 -32.66 16.65 29.58
C GLY A 5 -33.51 16.03 28.46
N PRO A 6 -32.97 15.92 27.23
CA PRO A 6 -33.67 15.27 26.14
C PRO A 6 -33.60 13.74 26.29
N GLY A 7 -34.78 13.10 26.38
CA GLY A 7 -34.92 11.65 26.41
C GLY A 7 -34.54 11.02 25.07
N PHE A 8 -33.82 9.91 25.13
CA PHE A 8 -33.56 9.02 24.00
C PHE A 8 -34.91 8.45 23.51
N GLY A 9 -35.36 8.93 22.35
CA GLY A 9 -36.51 8.37 21.64
C GLY A 9 -36.15 7.03 21.01
N THR A 10 -36.84 5.98 21.45
CA THR A 10 -36.83 4.64 20.88
C THR A 10 -37.17 4.67 19.38
N THR A 11 -36.23 4.29 18.53
CA THR A 11 -36.47 4.06 17.09
C THR A 11 -37.44 2.89 16.92
N ALA A 12 -38.70 3.20 16.60
CA ALA A 12 -39.69 2.20 16.21
C ALA A 12 -39.38 1.70 14.79
N MET A 13 -38.89 0.46 14.68
CA MET A 13 -38.75 -0.25 13.41
C MET A 13 -40.14 -0.73 12.97
N LEU A 14 -40.78 -0.02 12.03
CA LEU A 14 -42.04 -0.45 11.43
C LEU A 14 -41.78 -1.61 10.46
N VAL A 15 -42.04 -2.84 10.93
CA VAL A 15 -42.01 -4.07 10.13
C VAL A 15 -43.38 -4.28 9.48
N HIS A 16 -43.45 -4.28 8.15
CA HIS A 16 -44.65 -4.72 7.41
C HIS A 16 -44.66 -6.26 7.31
N PRO A 17 -45.81 -6.94 7.18
CA PRO A 17 -45.86 -8.41 7.06
C PRO A 17 -45.26 -8.78 5.71
N GLY A 18 -44.02 -9.27 5.70
CA GLY A 18 -43.28 -9.54 4.47
C GLY A 18 -41.76 -9.58 4.58
N GLY A 19 -41.17 -9.36 5.76
CA GLY A 19 -39.76 -9.69 6.04
C GLY A 19 -38.69 -8.84 5.34
N ALA A 20 -39.04 -7.92 4.46
CA ALA A 20 -38.10 -7.00 3.85
C ALA A 20 -37.89 -5.75 4.73
N ILE A 21 -36.67 -5.55 5.22
CA ILE A 21 -36.26 -4.35 5.95
C ILE A 21 -36.17 -3.20 4.93
N LEU A 22 -37.12 -2.27 4.95
CA LEU A 22 -36.98 -0.99 4.25
C LEU A 22 -35.98 -0.13 5.03
N GLN A 23 -34.72 -0.11 4.58
CA GLN A 23 -33.78 0.92 5.02
C GLN A 23 -34.32 2.29 4.58
N THR A 24 -34.57 3.16 5.56
CA THR A 24 -35.07 4.51 5.29
C THR A 24 -34.01 5.34 4.57
N ALA A 25 -34.41 6.26 3.69
CA ALA A 25 -33.48 7.14 2.96
C ALA A 25 -32.52 7.91 3.91
N ALA A 26 -32.98 8.25 5.13
CA ALA A 26 -32.16 8.85 6.17
C ALA A 26 -31.01 7.93 6.66
N GLN A 27 -31.26 6.62 6.79
CA GLN A 27 -30.20 5.65 7.12
C GLN A 27 -29.20 5.46 5.98
N GLN A 28 -29.64 5.58 4.72
CA GLN A 28 -28.74 5.54 3.56
C GLN A 28 -27.86 6.79 3.47
N MET A 29 -28.40 7.97 3.73
CA MET A 29 -27.63 9.23 3.75
C MET A 29 -26.57 9.21 4.86
N GLN A 30 -26.92 8.73 6.06
CA GLN A 30 -25.98 8.60 7.18
C GLN A 30 -24.88 7.55 6.90
N GLN A 31 -25.19 6.52 6.10
CA GLN A 31 -24.20 5.56 5.60
C GLN A 31 -23.31 6.12 4.49
N GLN A 32 -23.61 7.24 3.83
CA GLN A 32 -22.70 7.82 2.82
C GLN A 32 -21.70 8.80 3.43
N GLU A 33 -22.03 9.41 4.58
CA GLU A 33 -21.21 10.45 5.23
C GLU A 33 -19.84 9.96 5.73
N TRP A 34 -19.66 8.65 5.97
CA TRP A 34 -18.37 8.11 6.42
C TRP A 34 -17.31 8.06 5.32
N ILE A 35 -17.71 8.03 4.04
CA ILE A 35 -16.79 7.85 2.91
C ILE A 35 -15.84 9.05 2.77
N PRO A 36 -16.30 10.31 2.72
CA PRO A 36 -15.42 11.48 2.67
C PRO A 36 -14.42 11.52 3.83
N THR A 37 -14.89 11.17 5.04
CA THR A 37 -14.05 11.10 6.23
C THR A 37 -12.98 10.02 6.10
N LEU A 38 -13.32 8.83 5.60
CA LEU A 38 -12.34 7.76 5.43
C LEU A 38 -11.31 8.10 4.34
N LEU A 39 -11.76 8.60 3.19
CA LEU A 39 -10.87 9.02 2.10
C LEU A 39 -9.84 10.03 2.60
N THR A 40 -10.29 11.07 3.30
CA THR A 40 -9.40 12.10 3.87
C THR A 40 -8.36 11.49 4.82
N LYS A 41 -8.79 10.62 5.75
CA LYS A 41 -7.88 9.94 6.69
C LYS A 41 -6.86 9.06 5.97
N ARG A 42 -7.28 8.36 4.91
CA ARG A 42 -6.40 7.49 4.11
C ARG A 42 -5.39 8.30 3.31
N MET A 43 -5.82 9.37 2.66
CA MET A 43 -4.90 10.27 1.97
C MET A 43 -3.85 10.82 2.94
N MET A 44 -4.23 11.27 4.13
CA MET A 44 -3.27 11.70 5.15
C MET A 44 -2.29 10.58 5.55
N THR A 45 -2.78 9.35 5.68
CA THR A 45 -1.95 8.18 6.01
C THR A 45 -0.91 7.89 4.93
N TRP A 46 -1.33 7.86 3.66
CA TRP A 46 -0.45 7.61 2.52
C TRP A 46 0.54 8.75 2.28
N HIS A 47 0.11 10.00 2.44
CA HIS A 47 0.98 11.15 2.37
C HIS A 47 2.04 11.12 3.47
N TYR A 48 1.64 10.77 4.70
CA TYR A 48 2.59 10.61 5.80
C TYR A 48 3.64 9.53 5.50
N LEU A 49 3.24 8.34 5.02
CA LEU A 49 4.19 7.29 4.63
C LEU A 49 5.12 7.73 3.49
N MET A 50 4.58 8.42 2.48
CA MET A 50 5.38 8.98 1.39
C MET A 50 6.44 9.95 1.94
N SER A 51 6.07 10.83 2.87
CA SER A 51 7.00 11.76 3.51
C SER A 51 8.04 11.04 4.37
N CYS A 52 7.70 9.94 5.05
CA CYS A 52 8.69 9.10 5.73
C CYS A 52 9.73 8.53 4.76
N PHE A 53 9.30 7.99 3.61
CA PHE A 53 10.23 7.45 2.61
C PHE A 53 11.11 8.52 1.94
N ARG A 54 10.62 9.75 1.77
CA ARG A 54 11.42 10.86 1.21
C ARG A 54 12.43 11.43 2.21
N GLY A 55 12.35 11.02 3.48
CA GLY A 55 13.13 11.59 4.57
C GLY A 55 12.59 12.94 5.07
N GLY A 56 13.10 13.38 6.21
CA GLY A 56 12.80 14.70 6.78
C GLY A 56 11.55 14.77 7.67
N MET A 57 10.96 13.62 8.03
CA MET A 57 9.84 13.54 8.99
C MET A 57 10.19 12.64 10.17
N VAL A 58 9.71 13.02 11.35
CA VAL A 58 9.83 12.20 12.57
C VAL A 58 8.75 11.13 12.56
N PHE A 59 9.17 9.87 12.52
CA PHE A 59 8.26 8.73 12.58
C PHE A 59 7.55 8.70 13.94
N TYR A 60 6.21 8.69 13.93
CA TYR A 60 5.30 8.79 15.09
C TYR A 60 5.59 9.96 16.03
N ASN A 61 6.28 11.00 15.57
CA ASN A 61 6.82 12.07 16.41
C ASN A 61 7.75 11.57 17.53
N THR A 62 8.33 10.37 17.37
CA THR A 62 9.26 9.78 18.35
C THR A 62 10.69 9.73 17.83
N THR A 63 10.88 9.36 16.55
CA THR A 63 12.21 9.01 16.03
C THR A 63 12.40 9.56 14.63
N LEU A 64 13.51 10.27 14.38
CA LEU A 64 13.87 10.65 13.03
C LEU A 64 14.48 9.44 12.32
N VAL A 65 13.88 9.01 11.22
CA VAL A 65 14.42 7.94 10.36
C VAL A 65 15.07 8.62 9.16
N THR A 66 16.39 8.51 9.04
CA THR A 66 17.18 9.12 7.96
C THR A 66 17.25 8.20 6.74
N GLU A 67 17.74 8.73 5.61
CA GLU A 67 17.99 7.92 4.42
C GLU A 67 19.04 6.82 4.69
N ASP A 68 20.08 7.14 5.47
CA ASP A 68 21.12 6.17 5.84
C ASP A 68 20.55 5.03 6.70
N ASP A 69 19.65 5.33 7.64
CA ASP A 69 18.97 4.32 8.45
C ASP A 69 18.14 3.38 7.57
N MET A 70 17.41 3.93 6.59
CA MET A 70 16.63 3.15 5.64
C MET A 70 17.55 2.27 4.77
N ARG A 71 18.64 2.82 4.23
CA ARG A 71 19.61 2.06 3.41
C ARG A 71 20.31 0.96 4.19
N ALA A 72 20.62 1.20 5.46
CA ALA A 72 21.22 0.19 6.34
C ALA A 72 20.23 -0.94 6.67
N ALA A 73 18.96 -0.61 6.92
CA ALA A 73 17.93 -1.59 7.27
C ALA A 73 17.42 -2.40 6.08
N TRP A 74 17.22 -1.74 4.94
CA TRP A 74 16.54 -2.26 3.75
C TRP A 74 17.51 -2.44 2.59
N THR A 75 18.35 -3.47 2.68
CA THR A 75 19.24 -3.84 1.58
C THR A 75 18.45 -4.35 0.37
N ASP A 76 19.02 -4.18 -0.83
CA ASP A 76 18.42 -4.63 -2.10
C ASP A 76 18.02 -6.10 -2.05
N GLU A 77 18.87 -6.97 -1.49
CA GLU A 77 18.58 -8.40 -1.35
C GLU A 77 17.34 -8.66 -0.49
N LYS A 78 17.22 -8.00 0.68
CA LYS A 78 16.10 -8.18 1.61
C LYS A 78 14.79 -7.69 1.00
N MET A 79 14.86 -6.56 0.29
CA MET A 79 13.67 -5.87 -0.23
C MET A 79 13.36 -6.17 -1.70
N HIS A 80 14.19 -6.95 -2.40
CA HIS A 80 14.05 -7.21 -3.83
C HIS A 80 12.62 -7.60 -4.23
N ARG A 81 12.07 -8.64 -3.56
CA ARG A 81 10.72 -9.14 -3.82
C ARG A 81 9.65 -8.07 -3.55
N ARG A 82 9.77 -7.33 -2.44
CA ARG A 82 8.82 -6.28 -2.08
C ARG A 82 8.85 -5.15 -3.09
N THR A 83 10.05 -4.78 -3.52
CA THR A 83 10.28 -3.72 -4.49
C THR A 83 9.64 -4.06 -5.83
N LEU A 84 9.81 -5.28 -6.34
CA LEU A 84 9.13 -5.73 -7.55
C LEU A 84 7.60 -5.72 -7.42
N GLN A 85 7.07 -6.21 -6.30
CA GLN A 85 5.64 -6.17 -6.01
C GLN A 85 5.10 -4.73 -6.07
N PHE A 86 5.78 -3.80 -5.40
CA PHE A 86 5.37 -2.40 -5.37
C PHE A 86 5.51 -1.73 -6.75
N PHE A 87 6.56 -2.07 -7.49
CA PHE A 87 6.77 -1.56 -8.84
C PHE A 87 5.65 -1.99 -9.78
N PHE A 88 5.34 -3.30 -9.86
CA PHE A 88 4.27 -3.80 -10.74
C PHE A 88 2.90 -3.26 -10.34
N LEU A 89 2.62 -3.14 -9.05
CA LEU A 89 1.38 -2.50 -8.60
C LEU A 89 1.33 -1.03 -9.03
N GLY A 90 2.43 -0.28 -8.84
CA GLY A 90 2.52 1.13 -9.19
C GLY A 90 2.31 1.38 -10.69
N THR A 91 2.96 0.60 -11.56
CA THR A 91 2.77 0.72 -13.01
C THR A 91 1.37 0.33 -13.45
N SER A 92 0.82 -0.74 -12.88
CA SER A 92 -0.56 -1.18 -13.18
C SER A 92 -1.59 -0.16 -12.70
N LEU A 93 -1.36 0.55 -11.59
CA LEU A 93 -2.25 1.61 -11.12
C LEU A 93 -2.35 2.78 -12.12
N ALA A 94 -1.30 3.05 -12.90
CA ALA A 94 -1.33 4.11 -13.92
C ALA A 94 -2.43 3.83 -14.96
N THR A 95 -2.55 2.59 -15.44
CA THR A 95 -3.58 2.22 -16.43
C THR A 95 -4.99 2.26 -15.81
N ILE A 96 -5.14 1.89 -14.55
CA ILE A 96 -6.42 2.01 -13.82
C ILE A 96 -6.84 3.49 -13.69
N LEU A 97 -5.89 4.39 -13.41
CA LEU A 97 -6.15 5.82 -13.27
C LEU A 97 -6.58 6.50 -14.58
N GLU A 98 -6.35 5.88 -15.74
CA GLU A 98 -6.82 6.39 -17.03
C GLU A 98 -8.31 6.09 -17.30
N ILE A 99 -8.92 5.13 -16.60
CA ILE A 99 -10.33 4.72 -16.82
C ILE A 99 -11.29 5.87 -16.47
N PRO A 100 -12.01 6.50 -17.41
CA PRO A 100 -12.79 7.70 -17.10
C PRO A 100 -14.04 7.41 -16.25
N ASN A 101 -14.66 6.25 -16.45
CA ASN A 101 -15.84 5.84 -15.71
C ASN A 101 -15.45 5.37 -14.29
N ALA A 102 -15.96 6.05 -13.26
CA ALA A 102 -15.61 5.75 -11.86
C ALA A 102 -16.00 4.34 -11.41
N THR A 103 -17.15 3.83 -11.86
CA THR A 103 -17.63 2.50 -11.50
C THR A 103 -16.75 1.42 -12.12
N ASP A 104 -16.35 1.58 -13.37
CA ASP A 104 -15.45 0.63 -14.05
C ASP A 104 -14.02 0.73 -13.50
N CYS A 105 -13.56 1.94 -13.18
CA CYS A 105 -12.31 2.19 -12.47
C CYS A 105 -12.28 1.45 -11.12
N LEU A 106 -13.35 1.54 -10.32
CA LEU A 106 -13.46 0.82 -9.03
C LEU A 106 -13.42 -0.70 -9.21
N LYS A 107 -14.11 -1.24 -10.21
CA LYS A 107 -14.09 -2.68 -10.50
C LYS A 107 -12.69 -3.14 -10.91
N ALA A 108 -12.06 -2.42 -11.83
CA ALA A 108 -10.72 -2.72 -12.33
C ALA A 108 -9.68 -2.62 -11.20
N LEU A 109 -9.75 -1.58 -10.36
CA LEU A 109 -8.92 -1.43 -9.17
C LEU A 109 -9.08 -2.58 -8.18
N ASN A 110 -10.32 -3.02 -7.94
CA ASN A 110 -10.58 -4.16 -7.08
C ASN A 110 -9.98 -5.45 -7.66
N ASN A 111 -10.04 -5.67 -8.96
CA ASN A 111 -9.44 -6.85 -9.59
C ASN A 111 -7.90 -6.79 -9.55
N LEU A 112 -7.30 -5.64 -9.87
CA LEU A 112 -5.86 -5.42 -9.76
C LEU A 112 -5.34 -5.74 -8.35
N LEU A 113 -5.97 -5.19 -7.32
CA LEU A 113 -5.54 -5.42 -5.94
C LEU A 113 -5.74 -6.88 -5.51
N GLN A 114 -6.69 -7.60 -6.10
CA GLN A 114 -6.86 -9.03 -5.88
C GLN A 114 -5.72 -9.82 -6.51
N GLU A 115 -5.40 -9.54 -7.77
CA GLU A 115 -4.28 -10.14 -8.50
C GLU A 115 -2.95 -9.87 -7.78
N TYR A 116 -2.75 -8.66 -7.27
CA TYR A 116 -1.60 -8.30 -6.44
C TYR A 116 -1.47 -9.17 -5.17
N GLU A 117 -2.57 -9.40 -4.44
CA GLU A 117 -2.55 -10.30 -3.28
C GLU A 117 -2.21 -11.74 -3.69
N THR A 118 -2.79 -12.22 -4.79
CA THR A 118 -2.51 -13.56 -5.32
C THR A 118 -1.04 -13.70 -5.73
N PHE A 119 -0.51 -12.75 -6.50
CA PHE A 119 0.88 -12.68 -6.92
C PHE A 119 1.83 -12.74 -5.72
N GLY A 120 1.55 -11.95 -4.68
CA GLY A 120 2.35 -11.94 -3.46
C GLY A 120 2.38 -13.27 -2.69
N THR A 121 1.34 -14.10 -2.81
CA THR A 121 1.24 -15.41 -2.13
C THR A 121 1.71 -16.60 -2.99
N ALA A 122 1.67 -16.47 -4.31
CA ALA A 122 2.01 -17.53 -5.25
C ALA A 122 3.54 -17.75 -5.35
N GLU A 123 4.31 -16.67 -5.40
CA GLU A 123 5.77 -16.73 -5.53
C GLU A 123 6.48 -17.33 -4.30
N GLY A 124 5.86 -17.27 -3.11
CA GLY A 124 6.37 -17.93 -1.91
C GLY A 124 6.39 -19.46 -1.98
N ARG A 125 5.67 -20.06 -2.94
CA ARG A 125 5.57 -21.51 -3.14
C ARG A 125 6.35 -22.01 -4.34
N SER A 126 6.99 -21.13 -5.11
CA SER A 126 7.48 -21.47 -6.44
C SER A 126 8.97 -21.18 -6.65
N LYS A 127 9.80 -22.12 -6.21
CA LYS A 127 11.07 -22.40 -6.90
C LYS A 127 10.88 -23.41 -8.06
N SER A 128 9.64 -23.86 -8.31
CA SER A 128 9.33 -24.99 -9.21
C SER A 128 8.59 -24.59 -10.49
N ILE A 129 7.91 -23.43 -10.56
CA ILE A 129 7.16 -23.01 -11.75
C ILE A 129 8.09 -22.38 -12.81
N PHE A 130 9.27 -21.88 -12.43
CA PHE A 130 10.26 -21.33 -13.35
C PHE A 130 11.18 -22.38 -14.03
N PHE A 131 11.00 -23.67 -13.74
CA PHE A 131 11.78 -24.78 -14.33
C PHE A 131 10.90 -25.96 -14.79
N LYS A 132 9.71 -25.71 -15.33
CA LYS A 132 9.03 -26.73 -16.13
C LYS A 132 9.50 -26.65 -17.58
N GLY A 133 10.28 -27.67 -17.94
CA GLY A 133 10.87 -27.86 -19.26
C GLY A 133 9.87 -27.95 -20.42
N PRO A 134 10.41 -28.04 -21.65
CA PRO A 134 9.72 -27.65 -22.87
C PRO A 134 8.76 -28.74 -23.35
N THR A 135 7.47 -28.44 -23.34
CA THR A 135 6.51 -29.11 -24.23
C THR A 135 6.36 -28.29 -25.50
N THR A 136 7.01 -28.78 -26.57
CA THR A 136 6.68 -28.55 -27.99
C THR A 136 6.83 -27.11 -28.49
N ARG A 137 8.10 -26.66 -28.61
CA ARG A 137 8.47 -25.52 -29.46
C ARG A 137 8.26 -25.90 -30.93
N LYS A 138 7.30 -25.26 -31.61
CA LYS A 138 7.33 -25.10 -33.07
C LYS A 138 8.20 -23.90 -33.38
N THR A 139 9.40 -24.15 -33.90
CA THR A 139 10.33 -23.16 -34.41
C THR A 139 9.82 -22.64 -35.76
N THR A 140 9.43 -21.37 -35.84
CA THR A 140 9.41 -20.62 -37.10
C THR A 140 10.74 -19.88 -37.26
N ALA A 141 11.22 -19.77 -38.49
CA ALA A 141 12.62 -19.52 -38.86
C ALA A 141 13.13 -18.08 -38.66
N ASP A 142 12.52 -17.28 -37.77
CA ASP A 142 12.85 -15.85 -37.65
C ASP A 142 13.24 -15.39 -36.24
N GLY A 143 13.79 -16.30 -35.41
CA GLY A 143 14.64 -15.97 -34.24
C GLY A 143 14.03 -15.11 -33.13
N LEU A 144 12.78 -14.66 -33.25
CA LEU A 144 12.12 -13.81 -32.27
C LEU A 144 11.45 -14.71 -31.22
N ILE A 145 12.07 -14.79 -30.05
CA ILE A 145 11.42 -15.33 -28.86
C ILE A 145 10.38 -14.31 -28.42
N THR A 146 9.15 -14.44 -28.90
CA THR A 146 7.99 -13.82 -28.25
C THR A 146 7.65 -14.67 -27.04
N SER A 147 8.19 -14.30 -25.88
CA SER A 147 7.65 -14.76 -24.61
C SER A 147 6.22 -14.24 -24.54
N ASP A 148 5.23 -15.12 -24.58
CA ASP A 148 3.85 -14.81 -24.20
C ASP A 148 3.85 -14.44 -22.71
N GLU A 149 4.25 -13.21 -22.39
CA GLU A 149 4.53 -12.71 -21.04
C GLU A 149 3.27 -12.12 -20.37
N HIS A 150 2.07 -12.40 -20.90
CA HIS A 150 0.80 -11.79 -20.47
C HIS A 150 -0.24 -12.82 -19.96
N GLY A 151 0.20 -14.00 -19.51
CA GLY A 151 -0.68 -15.18 -19.41
C GLY A 151 -1.42 -15.44 -18.09
N GLU A 152 -1.06 -14.83 -16.95
CA GLU A 152 -1.62 -15.22 -15.63
C GLU A 152 -2.48 -14.11 -14.96
N TYR A 153 -2.23 -12.84 -15.27
CA TYR A 153 -2.89 -11.69 -14.64
C TYR A 153 -3.52 -10.79 -15.69
N SER A 154 -4.74 -10.31 -15.44
CA SER A 154 -5.48 -9.47 -16.41
C SER A 154 -5.26 -7.98 -16.21
N TYR A 155 -4.99 -7.55 -14.97
CA TYR A 155 -4.81 -6.15 -14.59
C TYR A 155 -3.42 -5.86 -14.03
N LEU A 156 -2.77 -6.85 -13.39
CA LEU A 156 -1.42 -6.72 -12.87
C LEU A 156 -0.39 -6.98 -13.98
N GLU A 157 0.30 -5.92 -14.39
CA GLU A 157 1.35 -5.99 -15.41
C GLU A 157 2.67 -6.46 -14.78
N VAL A 158 3.00 -7.74 -14.99
CA VAL A 158 4.28 -8.32 -14.59
C VAL A 158 5.19 -8.39 -15.80
N ARG A 159 6.42 -7.88 -15.65
CA ARG A 159 7.42 -7.89 -16.72
C ARG A 159 8.82 -8.12 -16.17
N ASN A 160 9.71 -8.70 -16.98
CA ASN A 160 11.11 -8.81 -16.59
C ASN A 160 11.80 -7.43 -16.47
N ILE A 161 12.52 -7.20 -15.37
CA ILE A 161 13.24 -5.94 -15.11
C ILE A 161 14.75 -6.20 -15.16
N PRO A 162 15.50 -5.57 -16.09
CA PRO A 162 16.92 -5.88 -16.30
C PRO A 162 17.87 -5.12 -15.35
N PHE A 163 17.34 -4.48 -14.31
CA PHE A 163 18.12 -3.69 -13.34
C PHE A 163 17.54 -3.86 -11.94
N VAL A 164 18.34 -3.50 -10.94
CA VAL A 164 17.93 -3.51 -9.53
C VAL A 164 17.13 -2.24 -9.24
N LEU A 165 15.97 -2.42 -8.61
CA LEU A 165 15.12 -1.32 -8.16
C LEU A 165 15.46 -0.96 -6.72
N ASP A 166 15.50 0.34 -6.42
CA ASP A 166 15.66 0.85 -5.06
C ASP A 166 14.31 0.80 -4.32
N TYR A 167 14.29 0.18 -3.14
CA TYR A 167 13.07 -0.02 -2.36
C TYR A 167 12.44 1.31 -1.92
N THR A 168 13.23 2.21 -1.34
CA THR A 168 12.76 3.47 -0.77
C THR A 168 12.10 4.35 -1.82
N ILE A 169 12.76 4.51 -2.98
CA ILE A 169 12.23 5.28 -4.10
C ILE A 169 10.96 4.61 -4.64
N THR A 170 11.00 3.30 -4.90
CA THR A 170 9.85 2.56 -5.43
C THR A 170 8.64 2.65 -4.48
N ALA A 171 8.84 2.45 -3.18
CA ALA A 171 7.78 2.54 -2.18
C ALA A 171 7.22 3.96 -2.04
N SER A 172 8.07 4.99 -2.09
CA SER A 172 7.63 6.39 -2.11
C SER A 172 6.75 6.68 -3.33
N THR A 173 7.16 6.24 -4.52
CA THR A 173 6.38 6.42 -5.76
C THR A 173 5.06 5.64 -5.73
N LEU A 174 5.03 4.44 -5.14
CA LEU A 174 3.79 3.70 -4.95
C LEU A 174 2.82 4.47 -4.03
N CYS A 175 3.31 5.07 -2.94
CA CYS A 175 2.47 5.87 -2.06
C CYS A 175 1.82 7.05 -2.81
N ASP A 176 2.56 7.70 -3.70
CA ASP A 176 2.06 8.78 -4.55
C ASP A 176 1.01 8.28 -5.57
N MET A 177 1.25 7.15 -6.22
CA MET A 177 0.26 6.53 -7.12
C MET A 177 -1.04 6.17 -6.38
N VAL A 178 -0.94 5.64 -5.15
CA VAL A 178 -2.12 5.34 -4.33
C VAL A 178 -2.82 6.62 -3.87
N LEU A 179 -2.09 7.70 -3.57
CA LEU A 179 -2.70 9.01 -3.31
C LEU A 179 -3.54 9.50 -4.48
N GLN A 180 -3.03 9.36 -5.71
CA GLN A 180 -3.79 9.72 -6.91
C GLN A 180 -5.06 8.88 -7.09
N VAL A 181 -5.03 7.60 -6.70
CA VAL A 181 -6.24 6.75 -6.66
C VAL A 181 -7.27 7.29 -5.68
N TYR A 182 -6.86 7.59 -4.44
CA TYR A 182 -7.78 8.16 -3.45
C TYR A 182 -8.29 9.54 -3.86
N GLU A 183 -7.48 10.36 -4.52
CA GLU A 183 -7.88 11.67 -5.03
C GLU A 183 -8.91 11.53 -6.15
N LYS A 184 -8.73 10.59 -7.08
CA LYS A 184 -9.73 10.28 -8.11
C LYS A 184 -11.05 9.79 -7.52
N LEU A 185 -10.99 8.93 -6.51
CA LEU A 185 -12.21 8.50 -5.80
C LEU A 185 -12.89 9.66 -5.08
N ARG A 186 -12.11 10.61 -4.54
CA ARG A 186 -12.61 11.81 -3.89
C ARG A 186 -13.23 12.79 -4.87
N SER A 187 -12.67 12.99 -6.07
CA SER A 187 -13.27 13.88 -7.08
C SER A 187 -14.65 13.39 -7.52
N HIS A 188 -14.86 12.07 -7.50
CA HIS A 188 -16.14 11.44 -7.81
C HIS A 188 -17.14 11.45 -6.65
N LEU A 189 -16.79 11.94 -5.44
CA LEU A 189 -17.76 12.15 -4.36
C LEU A 189 -18.73 13.30 -4.65
N VAL A 190 -18.32 14.30 -5.43
CA VAL A 190 -19.18 15.46 -5.74
C VAL A 190 -20.34 15.05 -6.65
N ASP A 191 -20.14 14.01 -7.47
CA ASP A 191 -21.18 13.36 -8.26
C ASP A 191 -21.80 12.19 -7.46
N ASP A 192 -22.66 12.48 -6.48
CA ASP A 192 -23.36 11.53 -5.57
C ASP A 192 -23.96 10.26 -6.23
N ARG A 193 -24.06 10.24 -7.56
CA ARG A 193 -24.60 9.13 -8.38
C ARG A 193 -23.72 7.88 -8.39
N ILE A 194 -22.45 7.98 -8.01
CA ILE A 194 -21.51 6.85 -8.09
C ILE A 194 -21.59 5.94 -6.86
N TRP A 195 -22.07 6.44 -5.72
CA TRP A 195 -21.99 5.76 -4.42
C TRP A 195 -23.25 4.94 -4.09
N SER A 196 -23.50 3.93 -4.91
CA SER A 196 -24.43 2.84 -4.58
C SER A 196 -23.87 1.92 -3.47
N ILE A 197 -24.73 1.10 -2.86
CA ILE A 197 -24.32 0.09 -1.86
C ILE A 197 -23.21 -0.82 -2.41
N ALA A 198 -23.34 -1.31 -3.65
CA ALA A 198 -22.36 -2.22 -4.25
C ALA A 198 -20.98 -1.56 -4.44
N THR A 199 -20.95 -0.29 -4.86
CA THR A 199 -19.71 0.49 -5.01
C THR A 199 -19.08 0.85 -3.66
N MET A 200 -19.89 1.05 -2.62
CA MET A 200 -19.39 1.26 -1.25
C MET A 200 -18.72 -0.01 -0.71
N GLU A 201 -19.33 -1.18 -0.91
CA GLU A 201 -18.71 -2.47 -0.54
C GLU A 201 -17.44 -2.75 -1.35
N ALA A 202 -17.42 -2.41 -2.64
CA ALA A 202 -16.22 -2.49 -3.46
C ALA A 202 -15.11 -1.58 -2.91
N PHE A 203 -15.44 -0.34 -2.58
CA PHE A 203 -14.50 0.60 -1.96
C PHE A 203 -13.95 0.09 -0.62
N GLN A 204 -14.79 -0.49 0.24
CA GLN A 204 -14.32 -1.08 1.50
C GLN A 204 -13.34 -2.24 1.29
N ARG A 205 -13.55 -3.07 0.26
CA ARG A 205 -12.62 -4.15 -0.10
C ARG A 205 -11.29 -3.60 -0.58
N ILE A 206 -11.32 -2.60 -1.47
CA ILE A 206 -10.15 -1.88 -1.97
C ILE A 206 -9.37 -1.27 -0.80
N ASP A 207 -10.04 -0.51 0.08
CA ASP A 207 -9.43 0.11 1.26
C ASP A 207 -8.81 -0.95 2.18
N GLY A 208 -9.49 -2.07 2.39
CA GLY A 208 -8.99 -3.18 3.19
C GLY A 208 -7.68 -3.75 2.65
N ARG A 209 -7.54 -3.88 1.33
CA ARG A 209 -6.30 -4.36 0.69
C ARG A 209 -5.18 -3.33 0.73
N LEU A 210 -5.48 -2.06 0.44
CA LEU A 210 -4.53 -0.96 0.56
C LEU A 210 -4.03 -0.79 2.00
N LYS A 211 -4.92 -0.93 2.99
CA LYS A 211 -4.57 -0.92 4.42
C LYS A 211 -3.58 -2.02 4.79
N LYS A 212 -3.61 -3.20 4.14
CA LYS A 212 -2.61 -4.25 4.40
C LYS A 212 -1.21 -3.80 3.97
N ILE A 213 -1.08 -3.12 2.82
CA ILE A 213 0.20 -2.56 2.37
C ILE A 213 0.70 -1.53 3.37
N VAL A 214 -0.18 -0.60 3.77
CA VAL A 214 0.10 0.41 4.81
C VAL A 214 0.64 -0.26 6.08
N HIS A 215 -0.07 -1.27 6.59
CA HIS A 215 0.31 -1.99 7.80
C HIS A 215 1.68 -2.68 7.69
N THR A 216 1.98 -3.28 6.53
CA THR A 216 3.28 -3.88 6.27
C THR A 216 4.39 -2.84 6.34
N VAL A 217 4.24 -1.72 5.63
CA VAL A 217 5.23 -0.64 5.61
C VAL A 217 5.40 -0.01 6.99
N TYR A 218 4.31 0.24 7.72
CA TYR A 218 4.39 0.78 9.08
C TYR A 218 5.21 -0.11 10.01
N LYS A 219 5.02 -1.44 9.92
CA LYS A 219 5.80 -2.38 10.73
C LYS A 219 7.28 -2.35 10.37
N GLU A 220 7.61 -2.22 9.10
CA GLU A 220 9.00 -2.12 8.64
C GLU A 220 9.66 -0.84 9.20
N PHE A 221 9.00 0.31 9.12
CA PHE A 221 9.49 1.54 9.76
C PHE A 221 9.55 1.43 11.29
N GLU A 222 8.59 0.76 11.92
CA GLU A 222 8.57 0.56 13.37
C GLU A 222 9.79 -0.23 13.84
N VAL A 223 10.25 -1.22 13.06
CA VAL A 223 11.49 -1.95 13.36
C VAL A 223 12.70 -1.01 13.35
N ILE A 224 12.83 -0.15 12.34
CA ILE A 224 13.93 0.83 12.26
C ILE A 224 13.87 1.81 13.42
N ALA A 225 12.68 2.38 13.69
CA ALA A 225 12.50 3.33 14.77
C ALA A 225 12.85 2.73 16.14
N ARG A 226 12.50 1.46 16.38
CA ARG A 226 12.87 0.73 17.61
C ARG A 226 14.37 0.57 17.74
N GLU A 227 15.07 0.23 16.66
CA GLU A 227 16.52 0.09 16.65
C GLU A 227 17.21 1.43 16.96
N ILE A 228 16.81 2.50 16.27
CA ILE A 228 17.35 3.84 16.53
C ILE A 228 17.12 4.26 17.99
N MET A 229 15.89 4.12 18.51
CA MET A 229 15.60 4.46 19.91
C MET A 229 16.45 3.65 20.90
N PHE A 230 16.71 2.38 20.61
CA PHE A 230 17.56 1.55 21.45
C PHE A 230 19.02 2.02 21.43
N GLN A 231 19.54 2.34 20.24
CA GLN A 231 20.90 2.87 20.09
C GLN A 231 21.06 4.22 20.80
N GLU A 232 20.14 5.16 20.61
CA GLU A 232 20.13 6.45 21.31
C GLU A 232 20.12 6.27 22.83
N LEU A 233 19.28 5.37 23.33
CA LEU A 233 19.24 5.06 24.77
C LEU A 233 20.56 4.45 25.27
N HIS A 234 21.16 3.55 24.49
CA HIS A 234 22.45 2.96 24.82
C HIS A 234 23.56 4.03 24.91
N TYR A 235 23.60 4.97 23.96
CA TYR A 235 24.55 6.08 23.98
C TYR A 235 24.36 7.01 25.19
N LEU A 236 23.13 7.21 25.66
CA LEU A 236 22.87 7.98 26.88
C LEU A 236 23.37 7.28 28.15
N ILE A 237 23.32 5.94 28.18
CA ILE A 237 23.71 5.14 29.34
C ILE A 237 25.24 4.99 29.42
N ASP A 238 25.89 4.74 28.28
CA ASP A 238 27.35 4.65 28.19
C ASP A 238 27.88 5.57 27.05
N PRO A 239 28.15 6.84 27.38
CA PRO A 239 28.70 7.78 26.41
C PRO A 239 30.07 7.34 25.85
N MET A 240 30.83 6.55 26.61
CA MET A 240 32.20 6.15 26.28
C MET A 240 32.27 4.89 25.40
N ALA A 241 31.22 4.06 25.38
CA ALA A 241 31.11 2.92 24.45
C ALA A 241 31.07 3.34 22.97
N SER A 242 30.77 4.60 22.66
CA SER A 242 30.76 5.15 21.29
C SER A 242 32.15 5.47 20.73
N ILE A 243 33.15 5.71 21.59
CA ILE A 243 34.48 6.16 21.16
C ILE A 243 35.29 5.01 20.56
N THR A 244 35.04 3.77 20.98
CA THR A 244 35.69 2.57 20.43
C THR A 244 35.19 2.18 19.04
N SER A 245 33.98 2.59 18.63
CA SER A 245 33.46 2.33 17.27
C SER A 245 33.78 3.47 16.28
N PHE A 246 34.08 4.68 16.77
CA PHE A 246 34.49 5.81 15.94
C PHE A 246 35.93 5.68 15.43
N THR A 247 36.84 5.09 16.22
CA THR A 247 38.24 4.87 15.81
C THR A 247 38.38 3.83 14.69
N SER A 248 37.55 2.79 14.69
CA SER A 248 37.61 1.73 13.67
C SER A 248 37.30 2.22 12.25
N ARG A 249 36.64 3.38 12.07
CA ARG A 249 36.27 3.91 10.74
C ARG A 249 37.41 4.69 10.05
N TYR A 250 38.49 5.01 10.77
CA TYR A 250 39.63 5.78 10.24
C TYR A 250 40.97 5.03 10.28
N GLU A 251 40.98 3.76 10.72
CA GLU A 251 42.21 2.99 10.95
C GLU A 251 42.61 2.04 9.81
N HIS A 252 42.01 2.14 8.61
CA HIS A 252 42.29 1.21 7.51
C HIS A 252 42.86 1.81 6.21
N ASP A 253 43.22 3.10 6.18
CA ASP A 253 43.71 3.77 4.95
C ASP A 253 45.21 4.12 4.95
N TRP A 254 46.02 3.61 5.90
CA TRP A 254 47.44 4.00 6.01
C TRP A 254 48.49 2.89 5.87
N GLU A 255 48.16 1.72 5.35
CA GLU A 255 49.18 0.72 4.98
C GLU A 255 49.30 0.58 3.46
N ILE A 256 50.24 1.35 2.89
CA ILE A 256 51.00 1.01 1.67
C ILE A 256 52.26 0.25 2.12
#